data_AF-A0A174G1B6-F1
#
_entry.id   AF-A0A174G1B6-F1
#
_cell.length_a   1.000
_cell.length_b   1.000
_cell.length_c   1.000
_cell.angle_alpha   90.00
_cell.angle_beta   90.00
_cell.angle_gamma   90.00
#
_symmetry.space_group_name_H-M   'P 1'
#
loop_
_entity.id
_entity.type
_entity.pdbx_description
1 polymer ?
#
loop_
_entity_poly.entity_id
_entity_poly.type
_entity_poly.pdbx_seq_one_letter_code
_entity_poly.pdbx_strand_id
1 'polypeptide(L)'
;MKPILKLIIAIMLILCLADMPYGFYELVRFAAAGTFVYLSYDYFKNKRDGLGFLFAGLALLFQPFFKVALGRVLWNIIDLVVAVALIFLLIRTFKKKL
;
A
#
# COMPACT_ATOMS: atom_id res chain seq x y z
N MET A 1 -15.53 -2.80 -1.43
CA MET A 1 -14.31 -2.53 -2.24
C MET A 1 -14.41 -3.19 -3.61
N LYS A 2 -14.19 -2.46 -4.71
CA LYS A 2 -13.98 -3.11 -6.02
C LYS A 2 -12.58 -3.75 -5.99
N PRO A 3 -12.43 -5.06 -6.24
CA PRO A 3 -11.15 -5.77 -6.19
C PRO A 3 -10.05 -5.15 -7.07
N ILE A 4 -10.49 -4.42 -8.11
CA ILE A 4 -9.67 -3.64 -9.04
C ILE A 4 -8.71 -2.67 -8.34
N LEU A 5 -9.12 -2.01 -7.26
CA LEU A 5 -8.31 -0.96 -6.63
C LEU A 5 -7.10 -1.55 -5.88
N LYS A 6 -7.30 -2.68 -5.20
CA LYS A 6 -6.22 -3.46 -4.56
C LYS A 6 -5.26 -4.06 -5.59
N LEU A 7 -5.79 -4.48 -6.74
CA LEU A 7 -5.02 -5.07 -7.84
C LEU A 7 -4.06 -4.04 -8.46
N ILE A 8 -4.55 -2.81 -8.72
CA ILE A 8 -3.75 -1.72 -9.30
C ILE A 8 -2.53 -1.42 -8.43
N ILE A 9 -2.69 -1.39 -7.10
CA ILE A 9 -1.60 -1.06 -6.17
C ILE A 9 -0.62 -2.20 -6.00
N ALA A 10 -1.12 -3.44 -5.96
CA ALA A 10 -0.24 -4.61 -5.94
C ALA A 10 0.65 -4.63 -7.19
N ILE A 11 0.07 -4.33 -8.36
CA ILE A 11 0.84 -4.21 -9.62
C ILE A 11 1.82 -3.04 -9.55
N MET A 12 1.41 -1.88 -9.02
CA MET A 12 2.29 -0.71 -8.86
C MET A 12 3.47 -0.97 -7.91
N LEU A 13 3.25 -1.67 -6.79
CA LEU A 13 4.28 -2.06 -5.84
C LEU A 13 5.25 -3.09 -6.43
N ILE A 14 4.75 -4.05 -7.22
CA ILE A 14 5.58 -5.02 -7.93
C ILE A 14 6.42 -4.33 -9.02
N LEU A 15 5.84 -3.35 -9.73
CA LEU A 15 6.58 -2.51 -10.69
C LEU A 15 7.68 -1.69 -10.01
N CYS A 16 7.49 -1.28 -8.76
CA CYS A 16 8.50 -0.57 -7.98
C CYS A 16 9.70 -1.46 -7.59
N LEU A 17 9.57 -2.79 -7.68
CA LEU A 17 10.66 -3.72 -7.43
C LEU A 17 11.72 -3.74 -8.56
N ALA A 18 11.38 -3.21 -9.73
CA ALA A 18 12.33 -2.96 -10.81
C ALA A 18 13.07 -1.63 -10.57
N ASP A 19 14.38 -1.58 -10.86
CA ASP A 19 15.18 -0.35 -10.74
C ASP A 19 14.69 0.71 -11.73
N MET A 20 13.76 1.55 -11.30
CA MET A 20 13.24 2.68 -12.06
C MET A 20 13.86 4.02 -11.61
N PRO A 21 13.81 5.06 -12.45
CA PRO A 21 14.34 6.37 -12.08
C PRO A 21 13.66 6.91 -10.82
N TYR A 22 14.41 7.64 -9.99
CA TYR A 22 13.97 8.10 -8.66
C TYR A 22 12.59 8.77 -8.64
N GLY A 23 12.26 9.57 -9.66
CA GLY A 23 10.94 10.23 -9.76
C GLY A 23 9.75 9.26 -9.88
N PHE A 24 9.96 8.05 -10.42
CA PHE A 24 8.91 7.04 -10.48
C PHE A 24 8.59 6.49 -9.09
N TYR A 25 9.60 6.30 -8.24
CA TYR A 25 9.40 5.90 -6.84
C TYR A 25 8.59 6.92 -6.05
N GLU A 26 8.83 8.22 -6.25
CA GLU A 26 8.05 9.28 -5.60
C GLU A 26 6.58 9.27 -6.04
N LEU A 27 6.31 9.06 -7.34
CA LEU A 27 4.94 8.93 -7.86
C LEU A 27 4.22 7.70 -7.29
N VAL A 28 4.90 6.55 -7.23
CA VAL A 28 4.34 5.32 -6.66
C VAL A 28 4.03 5.50 -5.17
N ARG A 29 4.90 6.16 -4.42
CA ARG A 29 4.63 6.51 -3.01
C ARG A 29 3.41 7.42 -2.86
N PHE A 30 3.27 8.43 -3.71
CA PHE A 30 2.10 9.30 -3.70
C PHE A 30 0.80 8.51 -3.95
N ALA A 31 0.81 7.61 -4.94
CA ALA A 31 -0.32 6.73 -5.25
C ALA A 31 -0.61 5.73 -4.12
N ALA A 32 0.43 5.14 -3.52
CA ALA A 32 0.33 4.21 -2.40
C ALA A 32 -0.25 4.90 -1.16
N ALA A 33 0.28 6.07 -0.79
CA ALA A 33 -0.22 6.88 0.31
C ALA A 33 -1.70 7.25 0.11
N GLY A 34 -2.06 7.79 -1.05
CA GLY A 34 -3.45 8.13 -1.38
C GLY A 34 -4.39 6.92 -1.25
N THR A 35 -3.91 5.74 -1.65
CA THR A 35 -4.74 4.55 -1.47
C THR A 35 -4.81 4.05 -0.04
N PHE A 36 -3.72 4.08 0.71
CA PHE A 36 -3.76 3.68 2.12
C PHE A 36 -4.67 4.58 2.94
N VAL A 37 -4.74 5.89 2.64
CA VAL A 37 -5.73 6.80 3.23
C VAL A 37 -7.15 6.35 2.89
N TYR A 38 -7.43 6.07 1.62
CA TYR A 38 -8.76 5.59 1.20
C TYR A 38 -9.12 4.25 1.86
N LEU A 39 -8.16 3.31 1.96
CA LEU A 39 -8.36 2.03 2.62
C LEU A 39 -8.65 2.20 4.10
N SER A 40 -7.88 3.05 4.78
CA SER A 40 -8.07 3.36 6.19
C SER A 40 -9.49 3.86 6.44
N TYR A 41 -9.97 4.78 5.61
CA TYR A 41 -11.33 5.31 5.68
C TYR A 41 -12.40 4.23 5.47
N ASP A 42 -12.27 3.37 4.44
CA ASP A 42 -13.22 2.27 4.19
C ASP A 42 -13.24 1.23 5.32
N TYR A 43 -12.09 0.95 5.94
CA TYR A 43 -11.99 0.01 7.06
C TYR A 43 -12.54 0.57 8.36
N PHE A 44 -12.34 1.86 8.65
CA PHE A 44 -13.00 2.54 9.78
C PHE A 44 -14.52 2.56 9.61
N LYS A 45 -15.01 2.83 8.39
CA LYS A 45 -16.45 2.80 8.09
C LYS A 45 -17.06 1.42 8.30
N ASN A 46 -16.30 0.36 8.05
CA ASN A 46 -16.71 -1.04 8.24
C ASN A 46 -16.48 -1.56 9.68
N LYS A 47 -16.26 -0.68 10.68
CA LYS A 47 -15.98 -1.02 12.09
C LYS A 47 -14.81 -2.00 12.28
N ARG A 48 -13.83 -1.97 11.37
CA ARG A 48 -12.62 -2.79 11.45
C ARG A 48 -11.43 -1.90 11.79
N ASP A 49 -11.53 -1.29 12.96
CA ASP A 49 -10.66 -0.21 13.42
C ASP A 49 -9.20 -0.64 13.47
N GLY A 50 -8.91 -1.88 13.89
CA GLY A 50 -7.53 -2.41 13.93
C GLY A 50 -6.81 -2.39 12.58
N LEU A 51 -7.49 -2.77 11.50
CA LEU A 51 -6.91 -2.69 10.15
C LEU A 51 -6.92 -1.24 9.62
N GLY A 52 -7.90 -0.43 10.01
CA GLY A 52 -7.96 1.01 9.69
C GLY A 52 -6.74 1.77 10.21
N PHE A 53 -6.34 1.54 11.45
CA PHE A 53 -5.12 2.11 12.04
C PHE A 53 -3.84 1.61 11.37
N LEU A 54 -3.78 0.32 11.00
CA LEU A 54 -2.65 -0.23 10.25
C LEU A 54 -2.45 0.51 8.91
N PHE A 55 -3.53 0.72 8.16
CA PHE A 55 -3.48 1.46 6.89
C PHE A 55 -3.20 2.94 7.06
N ALA A 56 -3.68 3.57 8.14
CA ALA A 56 -3.31 4.95 8.46
C ALA A 56 -1.79 5.07 8.73
N GLY A 57 -1.22 4.14 9.49
CA GLY A 57 0.23 4.08 9.71
C GLY A 57 1.02 3.87 8.42
N LEU A 58 0.54 2.99 7.53
CA LEU A 58 1.13 2.80 6.20
C LEU A 58 1.03 4.05 5.33
N ALA A 59 -0.09 4.77 5.34
CA ALA A 59 -0.23 6.04 4.63
C ALA A 59 0.79 7.08 5.10
N LEU A 60 1.03 7.15 6.42
CA LEU A 60 2.03 8.04 7.01
C LEU A 60 3.46 7.61 6.69
N LEU A 61 3.72 6.30 6.59
CA LEU A 61 5.03 5.78 6.21
C LEU A 61 5.35 6.09 4.74
N PHE A 62 4.39 5.86 3.85
CA PHE A 62 4.52 6.09 2.40
C PHE A 62 4.30 7.54 1.98
N GLN A 63 4.08 8.45 2.93
CA GLN A 63 3.81 9.83 2.59
C GLN A 63 5.01 10.46 1.84
N PRO A 64 4.77 11.22 0.77
CA PRO A 64 5.83 11.90 0.03
C PRO A 64 6.17 13.28 0.62
N PHE A 65 5.47 13.75 1.66
CA PHE A 65 5.68 15.08 2.24
C PHE A 65 6.93 15.18 3.12
N PHE A 66 7.26 14.10 3.83
CA PHE A 66 8.49 14.02 4.62
C PHE A 66 9.44 13.04 3.96
N LYS A 67 10.65 13.49 3.61
CA LYS A 67 11.72 12.62 3.13
C LYS A 67 12.20 11.73 4.26
N VAL A 68 11.61 10.54 4.37
CA VAL A 68 12.13 9.48 5.24
C VAL A 68 13.30 8.82 4.52
N ALA A 69 14.52 9.21 4.90
CA ALA A 69 15.78 8.71 4.36
C ALA A 69 16.10 7.30 4.88
N LEU A 70 15.17 6.36 4.72
CA LEU A 70 15.50 4.93 4.84
C LEU A 70 16.35 4.57 3.61
N GLY A 71 17.42 3.79 3.80
CA GLY A 71 18.24 3.34 2.68
C GLY A 71 17.42 2.55 1.66
N ARG A 72 17.86 2.51 0.39
CA ARG A 72 17.17 1.80 -0.71
C ARG A 72 16.76 0.37 -0.35
N VAL A 73 17.68 -0.37 0.29
CA VAL A 73 17.44 -1.76 0.72
C VAL A 73 16.26 -1.86 1.68
N LEU A 74 16.17 -0.94 2.65
CA LEU A 74 15.15 -0.99 3.68
C LEU A 74 13.77 -0.62 3.10
N TRP A 75 13.72 0.36 2.20
CA TRP A 75 12.51 0.67 1.43
C TRP A 75 12.03 -0.52 0.58
N ASN A 76 12.93 -1.20 -0.11
CA ASN A 76 12.56 -2.38 -0.91
C ASN A 76 11.97 -3.50 -0.04
N ILE A 77 12.49 -3.70 1.18
CA ILE A 77 11.94 -4.67 2.14
C ILE A 77 10.53 -4.26 2.57
N ILE A 78 10.34 -2.98 2.92
CA ILE A 78 9.02 -2.45 3.31
C ILE A 78 8.03 -2.63 2.16
N ASP A 79 8.38 -2.21 0.95
CA ASP A 79 7.54 -2.31 -0.24
C ASP A 79 7.15 -3.78 -0.52
N LEU A 80 8.09 -4.71 -0.41
CA LEU A 80 7.84 -6.15 -0.56
C LEU A 80 6.86 -6.68 0.49
N VAL A 81 7.07 -6.37 1.77
CA VAL A 81 6.19 -6.81 2.87
C VAL A 81 4.78 -6.26 2.67
N VAL A 82 4.67 -4.99 2.28
CA VAL A 82 3.38 -4.32 2.03
C VAL A 82 2.67 -4.91 0.82
N ALA A 83 3.39 -5.21 -0.26
CA ALA A 83 2.86 -5.89 -1.43
C ALA A 83 2.27 -7.26 -1.06
N VAL A 84 3.02 -8.08 -0.30
CA VAL A 84 2.56 -9.40 0.16
C VAL A 84 1.32 -9.27 1.06
N ALA A 85 1.30 -8.32 1.98
CA ALA A 85 0.15 -8.09 2.86
C ALA A 85 -1.12 -7.70 2.07
N LEU A 86 -0.97 -6.85 1.04
CA LEU A 86 -2.07 -6.47 0.15
C LEU A 86 -2.58 -7.66 -0.68
N ILE A 87 -1.69 -8.50 -1.21
CA ILE A 87 -2.05 -9.72 -1.93
C ILE A 87 -2.81 -10.68 -1.02
N PHE A 88 -2.33 -10.90 0.21
CA PHE A 88 -3.01 -11.76 1.18
C PHE A 88 -4.43 -11.25 1.50
N LEU A 89 -4.59 -9.93 1.67
CA LEU A 89 -5.90 -9.31 1.87
C LEU A 89 -6.80 -9.41 0.64
N LEU A 90 -6.24 -9.36 -0.57
CA LEU A 90 -6.96 -9.58 -1.82
C LEU A 90 -7.51 -11.00 -1.86
N ILE A 91 -6.66 -12.01 -1.64
CA ILE A 91 -7.04 -13.43 -1.60
C ILE A 91 -8.12 -13.67 -0.54
N ARG A 92 -7.96 -13.12 0.67
CA ARG A 92 -8.96 -13.24 1.74
C ARG A 92 -10.29 -12.57 1.37
N THR A 93 -10.25 -11.47 0.63
CA THR A 93 -11.47 -10.80 0.14
C THR A 93 -12.17 -11.63 -0.95
N PHE A 94 -11.41 -12.23 -1.86
CA PHE A 94 -11.94 -13.12 -2.89
C PHE A 94 -12.55 -14.39 -2.29
N LYS A 95 -11.86 -15.03 -1.34
CA LYS A 95 -12.34 -16.25 -0.67
C LYS A 95 -13.59 -16.03 0.18
N LYS A 96 -13.86 -14.79 0.63
CA LYS A 96 -15.07 -14.44 1.37
C LYS A 96 -16.30 -14.19 0.46
N LYS A 97 -16.09 -14.16 -0.86
CA LYS A 97 -17.12 -13.91 -1.87
C LYS A 97 -17.50 -15.17 -2.66
N LEU A 98 -16.76 -16.26 -2.47
CA LEU A 98 -17.11 -17.62 -2.92
C LEU A 98 -17.83 -18.32 -1.76
#